data_AF-A0A7I8E589-F1
#
_entry.id   AF-A0A7I8E589-F1
#
_cell.length_a   1.000
_cell.length_b   1.000
_cell.length_c   1.000
_cell.angle_alpha   90.00
_cell.angle_beta   90.00
_cell.angle_gamma   90.00
#
_symmetry.space_group_name_H-M   'P 1'
#
loop_
_entity.id
_entity.type
_entity.pdbx_description
1 polymer ?
#
loop_
_entity_poly.entity_id
_entity_poly.type
_entity_poly.pdbx_seq_one_letter_code
_entity_poly.pdbx_strand_id
1 'polypeptide(L)'
;MQSVIDDFDERKQEIEEYYSALEELYVSKNITNNDEKYLDDAFLKMLKSNAILMIYNLVESTIMSAILKIYDSFFQQELTYNMVRKEIQDIWFSYKFNQVYDKNAHFNSYRGKAKEIIDFVLDNKILKLDRKATDISGNLDAQKIRDICNNHGIIIHLDPQCRGGEILKEVKEERNNLAHGTISFVECGRNYSIDDLKKIKNETECFLENILEGMKDYYENQLYLKAHE
;
A
#
# COMPACT_ATOMS: atom_id res chain seq x y z
N MET A 1 5.69 2.53 14.80
CA MET A 1 5.89 2.90 13.39
C MET A 1 7.30 2.61 12.90
N GLN A 2 8.35 2.84 13.69
CA GLN A 2 9.76 2.66 13.25
C GLN A 2 10.04 1.37 12.45
N SER A 3 9.59 0.21 12.94
CA SER A 3 9.78 -1.06 12.20
C SER A 3 9.22 -1.06 10.77
N VAL A 4 8.14 -0.34 10.50
CA VAL A 4 7.55 -0.22 9.16
C VAL A 4 8.40 0.67 8.25
N ILE A 5 9.05 1.69 8.83
CA ILE A 5 9.98 2.57 8.12
C ILE A 5 11.26 1.80 7.80
N ASP A 6 11.76 1.03 8.76
CA ASP A 6 12.93 0.16 8.55
C ASP A 6 12.65 -0.85 7.43
N ASP A 7 11.49 -1.54 7.45
CA ASP A 7 11.07 -2.46 6.38
C ASP A 7 10.93 -1.75 5.00
N PHE A 8 10.54 -0.47 4.98
CA PHE A 8 10.43 0.32 3.77
C PHE A 8 11.80 0.68 3.20
N ASP A 9 12.73 1.11 4.06
CA ASP A 9 14.11 1.43 3.67
C ASP A 9 14.88 0.20 3.19
N GLU A 10 14.68 -0.97 3.83
CA GLU A 10 15.23 -2.24 3.37
C GLU A 10 14.75 -2.59 1.95
N ARG A 11 13.45 -2.47 1.68
CA ARG A 11 12.90 -2.71 0.33
C ARG A 11 13.38 -1.70 -0.71
N LYS A 12 13.58 -0.43 -0.33
CA LYS A 12 14.20 0.56 -1.22
C LYS A 12 15.62 0.14 -1.58
N GLN A 13 16.39 -0.36 -0.62
CA GLN A 13 17.73 -0.86 -0.90
C GLN A 13 17.72 -2.06 -1.85
N GLU A 14 16.81 -3.02 -1.67
CA GLU A 14 16.64 -4.15 -2.61
C GLU A 14 16.36 -3.67 -4.04
N ILE A 15 15.52 -2.65 -4.19
CA ILE A 15 15.20 -2.04 -5.49
C ILE A 15 16.43 -1.30 -6.05
N GLU A 16 17.19 -0.58 -5.23
CA GLU A 16 18.40 0.12 -5.69
C GLU A 16 19.46 -0.85 -6.20
N GLU A 17 19.69 -1.95 -5.48
CA GLU A 17 20.60 -3.02 -5.89
C GLU A 17 20.15 -3.66 -7.20
N TYR A 18 18.84 -3.89 -7.36
CA TYR A 18 18.27 -4.39 -8.61
C TYR A 18 18.52 -3.44 -9.79
N TYR A 19 18.31 -2.15 -9.59
CA TYR A 19 18.49 -1.13 -10.62
C TYR A 19 19.94 -0.96 -11.02
N SER A 20 20.85 -1.00 -10.04
CA SER A 20 22.30 -0.93 -10.27
C SER A 20 22.76 -2.12 -11.13
N ALA A 21 22.36 -3.34 -10.78
CA ALA A 21 22.68 -4.53 -11.56
C ALA A 21 22.08 -4.47 -12.97
N LEU A 22 20.85 -3.98 -13.12
CA LEU A 22 20.21 -3.82 -14.42
C LEU A 22 20.97 -2.83 -15.30
N GLU A 23 21.40 -1.70 -14.75
CA GLU A 23 22.19 -0.69 -15.46
C GLU A 23 23.54 -1.25 -15.94
N GLU A 24 24.25 -1.98 -15.08
CA GLU A 24 25.51 -2.65 -15.44
C GLU A 24 25.34 -3.64 -16.61
N LEU A 25 24.23 -4.37 -16.66
CA LEU A 25 23.91 -5.27 -17.76
C LEU A 25 23.70 -4.52 -19.08
N TYR A 26 23.00 -3.37 -19.05
CA TYR A 26 22.82 -2.53 -20.24
C TYR A 26 24.13 -1.90 -20.71
N VAL A 27 25.00 -1.46 -19.79
CA VAL A 27 26.34 -0.95 -20.12
C VAL A 27 27.17 -2.06 -20.76
N SER A 28 27.19 -3.25 -20.17
CA SER A 28 27.95 -4.40 -20.65
C SER A 28 27.54 -4.78 -22.08
N LYS A 29 26.23 -4.85 -22.35
CA LYS A 29 25.68 -5.13 -23.68
C LYS A 29 26.15 -4.15 -24.76
N ASN A 30 26.36 -2.88 -24.41
CA ASN A 30 26.79 -1.86 -25.37
C ASN A 30 28.31 -1.93 -25.66
N ILE A 31 29.10 -2.54 -24.78
CA ILE A 31 30.56 -2.61 -24.89
C ILE A 31 31.00 -3.89 -25.59
N THR A 32 30.33 -5.02 -25.31
CA THR A 32 30.71 -6.33 -25.84
C THR A 32 29.70 -6.82 -26.88
N ASN A 33 30.19 -7.29 -28.03
CA ASN A 33 29.42 -8.13 -28.96
C ASN A 33 29.32 -9.57 -28.41
N ASN A 34 28.87 -9.73 -27.17
CA ASN A 34 28.79 -11.03 -26.49
C ASN A 34 27.41 -11.65 -26.70
N ASP A 35 27.36 -12.88 -27.22
CA ASP A 35 26.13 -13.70 -27.37
C ASP A 35 25.66 -14.31 -26.02
N GLU A 36 25.93 -13.65 -24.91
CA GLU A 36 25.57 -14.14 -23.58
C GLU A 36 24.05 -14.00 -23.37
N LYS A 37 23.40 -15.10 -22.97
CA LYS A 37 21.93 -15.15 -22.83
C LYS A 37 21.36 -14.10 -21.85
N TYR A 38 22.14 -13.65 -20.87
CA TYR A 38 21.71 -12.62 -19.92
C TYR A 38 21.90 -11.19 -20.43
N LEU A 39 22.55 -10.99 -21.58
CA LEU A 39 22.62 -9.72 -22.31
C LEU A 39 21.59 -9.67 -23.47
N ASP A 40 20.83 -10.75 -23.65
CA ASP A 40 19.76 -10.80 -24.65
C ASP A 40 18.74 -9.67 -24.43
N ASP A 41 18.29 -9.08 -25.54
CA ASP A 41 17.39 -7.94 -25.52
C ASP A 41 16.01 -8.26 -24.93
N ALA A 42 15.49 -9.46 -25.19
CA ALA A 42 14.24 -9.88 -24.59
C ALA A 42 14.43 -10.08 -23.08
N PHE A 43 15.54 -10.68 -22.66
CA PHE A 43 15.84 -10.85 -21.24
C PHE A 43 15.94 -9.52 -20.49
N LEU A 44 16.71 -8.55 -20.99
CA LEU A 44 16.83 -7.25 -20.35
C LEU A 44 15.51 -6.47 -20.31
N LYS A 45 14.60 -6.68 -21.28
CA LYS A 45 13.24 -6.12 -21.22
C LYS A 45 12.38 -6.80 -20.16
N MET A 46 12.52 -8.11 -19.98
CA MET A 46 11.84 -8.81 -18.89
C MET A 46 12.27 -8.28 -17.52
N LEU A 47 13.56 -7.98 -17.34
CA LEU A 47 14.06 -7.37 -16.11
C LEU A 47 13.46 -5.98 -15.86
N LYS A 48 13.37 -5.12 -16.90
CA LYS A 48 12.70 -3.82 -16.78
C LYS A 48 11.24 -3.94 -16.29
N SER A 49 10.50 -4.92 -16.79
CA SER A 49 9.13 -5.19 -16.32
C SER A 49 9.08 -5.68 -14.88
N ASN A 50 10.05 -6.47 -14.45
CA ASN A 50 10.16 -6.89 -13.06
C ASN A 50 10.44 -5.71 -12.12
N ALA A 51 11.18 -4.70 -12.57
CA ALA A 51 11.38 -3.45 -11.83
C ALA A 51 10.04 -2.77 -11.47
N ILE A 52 9.08 -2.74 -12.41
CA ILE A 52 7.73 -2.20 -12.17
C ILE A 52 6.99 -3.01 -11.10
N LEU A 53 7.12 -4.34 -11.12
CA LEU A 53 6.51 -5.20 -10.10
C LEU A 53 7.10 -4.96 -8.71
N MET A 54 8.42 -4.75 -8.61
CA MET A 54 9.08 -4.42 -7.34
C MET A 54 8.61 -3.07 -6.80
N ILE A 55 8.50 -2.04 -7.64
CA ILE A 55 7.95 -0.72 -7.26
C ILE A 55 6.51 -0.87 -6.76
N TYR A 56 5.67 -1.61 -7.48
CA TYR A 56 4.29 -1.80 -7.07
C TYR A 56 4.18 -2.60 -5.75
N ASN A 57 5.06 -3.59 -5.54
CA ASN A 57 5.15 -4.31 -4.28
C ASN A 57 5.56 -3.40 -3.11
N LEU A 58 6.49 -2.47 -3.33
CA LEU A 58 6.85 -1.45 -2.36
C LEU A 58 5.61 -0.64 -1.95
N VAL A 59 4.81 -0.17 -2.92
CA VAL A 59 3.57 0.57 -2.64
C VAL A 59 2.60 -0.22 -1.77
N GLU A 60 2.27 -1.46 -2.16
CA GLU A 60 1.30 -2.27 -1.40
C GLU A 60 1.80 -2.64 -0.02
N SER A 61 3.06 -3.05 0.08
CA SER A 61 3.62 -3.51 1.34
C SER A 61 3.76 -2.37 2.35
N THR A 62 4.20 -1.19 1.92
CA THR A 62 4.30 0.01 2.76
C THR A 62 2.95 0.41 3.35
N ILE A 63 1.94 0.61 2.50
CA ILE A 63 0.62 1.08 2.95
C ILE A 63 -0.07 0.04 3.84
N MET A 64 0.02 -1.24 3.47
CA MET A 64 -0.56 -2.32 4.27
C MET A 64 0.10 -2.42 5.64
N SER A 65 1.44 -2.47 5.70
CA SER A 65 2.19 -2.61 6.95
C SER A 65 1.94 -1.43 7.88
N ALA A 66 1.88 -0.22 7.35
CA ALA A 66 1.63 0.98 8.15
C ALA A 66 0.23 0.97 8.80
N ILE A 67 -0.81 0.63 8.04
CA ILE A 67 -2.18 0.53 8.58
C ILE A 67 -2.30 -0.61 9.58
N LEU A 68 -1.73 -1.78 9.31
CA LEU A 68 -1.75 -2.89 10.26
C LEU A 68 -1.02 -2.53 11.56
N LYS A 69 0.08 -1.79 11.48
CA LYS A 69 0.79 -1.31 12.68
C LYS A 69 -0.08 -0.38 13.53
N ILE A 70 -0.89 0.47 12.90
CA ILE A 70 -1.87 1.31 13.60
C ILE A 70 -2.93 0.43 14.27
N TYR A 71 -3.48 -0.57 13.57
CA TYR A 71 -4.51 -1.46 14.15
C TYR A 71 -3.97 -2.31 15.30
N ASP A 72 -2.73 -2.79 15.21
CA ASP A 72 -2.07 -3.53 16.28
C ASP A 72 -1.98 -2.68 17.57
N SER A 73 -1.78 -1.37 17.44
CA SER A 73 -1.73 -0.46 18.59
C SER A 73 -3.06 -0.41 19.35
N PHE A 74 -4.20 -0.58 18.67
CA PHE A 74 -5.52 -0.57 19.31
C PHE A 74 -5.67 -1.75 20.26
N PHE A 75 -5.18 -2.92 19.86
CA PHE A 75 -5.19 -4.10 20.71
C PHE A 75 -4.20 -3.97 21.87
N GLN A 76 -2.98 -3.47 21.61
CA GLN A 76 -1.94 -3.30 22.63
C GLN A 76 -2.32 -2.29 23.72
N GLN A 77 -3.06 -1.24 23.35
CA GLN A 77 -3.55 -0.22 24.27
C GLN A 77 -4.95 -0.52 24.83
N GLU A 78 -5.51 -1.70 24.51
CA GLU A 78 -6.84 -2.13 24.95
C GLU A 78 -7.96 -1.13 24.58
N LEU A 79 -7.85 -0.48 23.43
CA LEU A 79 -8.79 0.56 23.01
C LEU A 79 -10.17 -0.01 22.73
N THR A 80 -11.19 0.70 23.20
CA THR A 80 -12.60 0.36 23.00
C THR A 80 -13.23 1.24 21.93
N TYR A 81 -14.42 0.87 21.44
CA TYR A 81 -15.15 1.64 20.42
C TYR A 81 -15.34 3.12 20.81
N ASN A 82 -15.58 3.40 22.09
CA ASN A 82 -15.86 4.76 22.57
C ASN A 82 -14.60 5.63 22.73
N MET A 83 -13.41 5.03 22.71
CA MET A 83 -12.12 5.73 22.89
C MET A 83 -11.52 6.25 21.59
N VAL A 84 -11.91 5.69 20.45
CA VAL A 84 -11.36 6.06 19.14
C VAL A 84 -12.22 7.09 18.42
N ARG A 85 -11.61 7.80 17.49
CA ARG A 85 -12.27 8.79 16.63
C ARG A 85 -13.33 8.16 15.72
N LYS A 86 -14.22 9.02 15.19
CA LYS A 86 -15.39 8.62 14.41
C LYS A 86 -15.03 7.81 13.16
N GLU A 87 -13.95 8.17 12.50
CA GLU A 87 -13.43 7.51 11.30
C GLU A 87 -13.09 6.04 11.57
N ILE A 88 -12.40 5.77 12.69
CA ILE A 88 -12.07 4.40 13.11
C ILE A 88 -13.33 3.64 13.56
N GLN A 89 -14.26 4.32 14.23
CA GLN A 89 -15.57 3.75 14.58
C GLN A 89 -16.34 3.31 13.33
N ASP A 90 -16.33 4.11 12.27
CA ASP A 90 -17.04 3.85 11.02
C ASP A 90 -16.39 2.72 10.23
N ILE A 91 -15.05 2.64 10.21
CA ILE A 91 -14.31 1.51 9.65
C ILE A 91 -14.68 0.22 10.38
N TRP A 92 -14.61 0.22 11.71
CA TRP A 92 -14.91 -0.99 12.49
C TRP A 92 -16.36 -1.43 12.34
N PHE A 93 -17.30 -0.47 12.38
CA PHE A 93 -18.70 -0.77 12.21
C PHE A 93 -18.99 -1.37 10.84
N SER A 94 -18.47 -0.76 9.78
CA SER A 94 -18.60 -1.27 8.40
C SER A 94 -17.99 -2.66 8.26
N TYR A 95 -16.80 -2.88 8.83
CA TYR A 95 -16.14 -4.18 8.84
C TYR A 95 -17.01 -5.26 9.49
N LYS A 96 -17.54 -4.99 10.70
CA LYS A 96 -18.41 -5.94 11.42
C LYS A 96 -19.72 -6.20 10.71
N PHE A 97 -20.33 -5.15 10.16
CA PHE A 97 -21.62 -5.26 9.49
C PHE A 97 -21.50 -6.04 8.17
N ASN A 98 -20.42 -5.83 7.43
CA ASN A 98 -20.16 -6.54 6.17
C ASN A 98 -19.99 -8.06 6.33
N GLN A 99 -19.71 -8.56 7.54
CA GLN A 99 -19.62 -10.00 7.81
C GLN A 99 -20.93 -10.77 7.62
N VAL A 100 -22.08 -10.07 7.69
CA VAL A 100 -23.40 -10.65 7.44
C VAL A 100 -24.06 -10.04 6.20
N TYR A 101 -23.31 -9.23 5.45
CA TYR A 101 -23.81 -8.64 4.22
C TYR A 101 -23.79 -9.71 3.12
N ASP A 102 -24.95 -10.33 2.93
CA ASP A 102 -25.27 -11.20 1.81
C ASP A 102 -26.59 -10.70 1.21
N LYS A 103 -26.70 -10.67 -0.12
CA LYS A 103 -27.95 -10.32 -0.83
C LYS A 103 -29.11 -11.25 -0.44
N ASN A 104 -28.81 -12.43 0.10
CA ASN A 104 -29.78 -13.41 0.58
C ASN A 104 -29.89 -13.48 2.12
N ALA A 105 -29.20 -12.61 2.86
CA ALA A 105 -29.24 -12.63 4.32
C ALA A 105 -30.65 -12.34 4.84
N HIS A 106 -31.18 -13.22 5.68
CA HIS A 106 -32.48 -13.04 6.33
C HIS A 106 -32.41 -11.94 7.40
N PHE A 107 -33.56 -11.29 7.63
CA PHE A 107 -33.76 -10.28 8.69
C PHE A 107 -33.16 -10.68 10.05
N ASN A 108 -33.26 -11.95 10.44
CA ASN A 108 -32.72 -12.46 11.71
C ASN A 108 -31.18 -12.37 11.79
N SER A 109 -30.47 -12.52 10.67
CA SER A 109 -29.00 -12.38 10.62
C SER A 109 -28.58 -10.94 10.88
N TYR A 110 -29.24 -9.98 10.24
CA TYR A 110 -28.99 -8.55 10.48
C TYR A 110 -29.34 -8.14 11.91
N ARG A 111 -30.51 -8.57 12.42
CA ARG A 111 -30.91 -8.30 13.81
C ARG A 111 -29.91 -8.89 14.81
N GLY A 112 -29.44 -10.11 14.57
CA GLY A 112 -28.44 -10.78 15.39
C GLY A 112 -27.11 -10.01 15.39
N LYS A 113 -26.62 -9.60 14.23
CA LYS A 113 -25.38 -8.81 14.13
C LYS A 113 -25.51 -7.44 14.77
N ALA A 114 -26.64 -6.76 14.60
CA ALA A 114 -26.88 -5.47 15.25
C ALA A 114 -26.84 -5.60 16.79
N LYS A 115 -27.44 -6.66 17.34
CA LYS A 115 -27.35 -6.95 18.78
C LYS A 115 -25.91 -7.24 19.20
N GLU A 116 -25.18 -8.06 18.46
CA GLU A 116 -23.76 -8.36 18.74
C GLU A 116 -22.90 -7.09 18.78
N ILE A 117 -23.12 -6.17 17.84
CA ILE A 117 -22.41 -4.88 17.79
C ILE A 117 -22.76 -4.02 19.02
N ILE A 118 -24.05 -3.92 19.37
CA ILE A 118 -24.49 -3.16 20.55
C ILE A 118 -23.87 -3.74 21.83
N ASP A 119 -23.97 -5.06 22.02
CA ASP A 119 -23.41 -5.76 23.18
C ASP A 119 -21.88 -5.56 23.23
N PHE A 120 -21.19 -5.57 22.08
CA PHE A 120 -19.75 -5.29 22.02
C PHE A 120 -19.39 -3.88 22.53
N VAL A 121 -20.15 -2.87 22.12
CA VAL A 121 -19.92 -1.47 22.52
C VAL A 121 -20.26 -1.26 24.00
N LEU A 122 -21.38 -1.82 24.48
CA LEU A 122 -21.81 -1.70 25.88
C LEU A 122 -20.86 -2.42 26.84
N ASP A 123 -20.34 -3.58 26.44
CA ASP A 123 -19.38 -4.36 27.23
C ASP A 123 -17.96 -3.78 27.20
N ASN A 124 -17.72 -2.64 26.51
CA ASN A 124 -16.41 -2.03 26.33
C ASN A 124 -15.35 -3.04 25.82
N LYS A 125 -15.71 -3.87 24.84
CA LYS A 125 -14.77 -4.85 24.29
C LYS A 125 -13.66 -4.15 23.49
N ILE A 126 -12.47 -4.74 23.56
CA ILE A 126 -11.27 -4.25 22.86
C ILE A 126 -11.49 -4.35 21.34
N LEU A 127 -11.24 -3.26 20.64
CA LEU A 127 -11.28 -3.17 19.19
C LEU A 127 -10.27 -4.10 18.55
N LYS A 128 -10.72 -4.78 17.51
CA LYS A 128 -9.89 -5.64 16.66
C LYS A 128 -10.22 -5.33 15.21
N LEU A 129 -9.22 -4.84 14.50
CA LEU A 129 -9.24 -4.62 13.07
C LEU A 129 -8.07 -5.41 12.47
N ASP A 130 -8.30 -5.96 11.29
CA ASP A 130 -7.30 -6.71 10.55
C ASP A 130 -7.33 -6.24 9.08
N ARG A 131 -6.52 -6.88 8.23
CA ARG A 131 -6.42 -6.54 6.81
C ARG A 131 -7.79 -6.46 6.10
N LYS A 132 -8.77 -7.28 6.48
CA LYS A 132 -10.12 -7.30 5.86
C LYS A 132 -10.99 -6.11 6.26
N ALA A 133 -10.62 -5.41 7.33
CA ALA A 133 -11.28 -4.16 7.70
C ALA A 133 -10.84 -2.98 6.83
N THR A 134 -9.68 -3.10 6.19
CA THR A 134 -9.20 -2.12 5.22
C THR A 134 -9.78 -2.41 3.85
N ASP A 135 -10.08 -1.37 3.08
CA ASP A 135 -10.34 -1.49 1.64
C ASP A 135 -9.04 -1.55 0.81
N ILE A 136 -7.94 -1.98 1.44
CA ILE A 136 -6.67 -2.20 0.74
C ILE A 136 -6.75 -3.55 0.02
N SER A 137 -7.46 -3.51 -1.10
CA SER A 137 -7.40 -4.51 -2.14
C SER A 137 -6.20 -4.26 -3.05
N GLY A 138 -5.87 -5.24 -3.90
CA GLY A 138 -4.96 -5.00 -5.00
C GLY A 138 -5.41 -3.77 -5.82
N ASN A 139 -4.48 -3.19 -6.57
CA ASN A 139 -4.68 -2.03 -7.43
C ASN A 139 -4.67 -0.69 -6.67
N LEU A 140 -3.70 -0.48 -5.79
CA LEU A 140 -3.45 0.81 -5.16
C LEU A 140 -2.89 1.81 -6.17
N ASP A 141 -3.42 3.02 -6.15
CA ASP A 141 -2.86 4.22 -6.76
C ASP A 141 -2.88 5.36 -5.74
N ALA A 142 -2.36 6.53 -6.13
CA ALA A 142 -2.32 7.69 -5.26
C ALA A 142 -3.70 8.10 -4.72
N GLN A 143 -4.76 8.01 -5.53
CA GLN A 143 -6.10 8.40 -5.08
C GLN A 143 -6.62 7.44 -4.01
N LYS A 144 -6.53 6.12 -4.23
CA LYS A 144 -6.92 5.14 -3.22
C LYS A 144 -6.14 5.29 -1.93
N ILE A 145 -4.84 5.58 -2.01
CA ILE A 145 -4.00 5.79 -0.83
C ILE A 145 -4.48 7.02 -0.05
N ARG A 146 -4.81 8.12 -0.74
CA ARG A 146 -5.41 9.30 -0.10
C ARG A 146 -6.75 8.96 0.55
N ASP A 147 -7.60 8.20 -0.13
CA ASP A 147 -8.90 7.80 0.39
C ASP A 147 -8.75 6.94 1.64
N ILE A 148 -7.78 6.02 1.66
CA ILE A 148 -7.42 5.24 2.85
C ILE A 148 -7.01 6.19 3.98
N CYS A 149 -6.07 7.11 3.76
CA CYS A 149 -5.65 8.05 4.80
C CYS A 149 -6.83 8.87 5.32
N ASN A 150 -7.63 9.47 4.43
CA ASN A 150 -8.79 10.27 4.78
C ASN A 150 -9.85 9.48 5.57
N ASN A 151 -10.13 8.25 5.15
CA ASN A 151 -11.10 7.37 5.84
C ASN A 151 -10.64 6.93 7.23
N HIS A 152 -9.34 7.02 7.51
CA HIS A 152 -8.78 6.83 8.86
C HIS A 152 -8.61 8.16 9.61
N GLY A 153 -8.82 9.30 8.94
CA GLY A 153 -8.59 10.62 9.48
C GLY A 153 -7.10 10.99 9.60
N ILE A 154 -6.23 10.33 8.84
CA ILE A 154 -4.81 10.59 8.75
C ILE A 154 -4.60 11.81 7.86
N ILE A 155 -3.93 12.82 8.38
CA ILE A 155 -3.58 14.03 7.62
C ILE A 155 -2.27 13.76 6.90
N ILE A 156 -2.24 14.00 5.59
CA ILE A 156 -1.06 13.85 4.75
C ILE A 156 -0.64 15.20 4.18
N HIS A 157 0.65 15.46 4.22
CA HIS A 157 1.28 16.58 3.56
C HIS A 157 2.19 16.02 2.47
N LEU A 158 2.07 16.53 1.26
CA LEU A 158 2.88 16.05 0.14
C LEU A 158 3.76 17.18 -0.37
N ASP A 159 5.05 16.88 -0.51
CA ASP A 159 5.96 17.72 -1.27
C ASP A 159 5.45 17.85 -2.72
N PRO A 160 5.36 19.08 -3.28
CA PRO A 160 5.06 19.29 -4.70
C PRO A 160 5.93 18.46 -5.66
N GLN A 161 7.16 18.14 -5.27
CA GLN A 161 8.09 17.30 -6.02
C GLN A 161 7.58 15.88 -6.25
N CYS A 162 6.76 15.34 -5.34
CA CYS A 162 6.18 14.01 -5.52
C CYS A 162 5.01 14.00 -6.52
N ARG A 163 4.65 15.15 -7.13
CA ARG A 163 3.60 15.31 -8.15
C ARG A 163 2.28 14.62 -7.79
N GLY A 164 1.97 14.62 -6.50
CA GLY A 164 0.78 13.96 -5.98
C GLY A 164 0.70 12.44 -6.20
N GLY A 165 1.79 11.76 -6.58
CA GLY A 165 1.82 10.33 -6.86
C GLY A 165 1.18 9.94 -8.20
N GLU A 166 1.08 10.85 -9.17
CA GLU A 166 0.48 10.60 -10.48
C GLU A 166 1.04 9.35 -11.18
N ILE A 167 2.34 9.09 -11.01
CA ILE A 167 3.04 7.95 -11.59
C ILE A 167 2.50 6.58 -11.13
N LEU A 168 1.88 6.52 -9.94
CA LEU A 168 1.33 5.28 -9.40
C LEU A 168 0.19 4.72 -10.24
N LYS A 169 -0.50 5.56 -11.02
CA LYS A 169 -1.52 5.09 -11.95
C LYS A 169 -0.90 4.18 -13.01
N GLU A 170 0.22 4.60 -13.59
CA GLU A 170 0.95 3.85 -14.60
C GLU A 170 1.52 2.56 -14.02
N VAL A 171 2.21 2.63 -12.86
CA VAL A 171 2.77 1.46 -12.17
C VAL A 171 1.68 0.40 -11.89
N LYS A 172 0.52 0.83 -11.42
CA LYS A 172 -0.64 -0.03 -11.17
C LYS A 172 -1.17 -0.66 -12.46
N GLU A 173 -1.32 0.13 -13.52
CA GLU A 173 -1.84 -0.33 -14.81
C GLU A 173 -0.93 -1.39 -15.43
N GLU A 174 0.38 -1.15 -15.45
CA GLU A 174 1.36 -2.12 -15.94
C GLU A 174 1.42 -3.39 -15.08
N ARG A 175 1.40 -3.26 -13.75
CA ARG A 175 1.28 -4.43 -12.86
C ARG A 175 0.05 -5.27 -13.21
N ASN A 176 -1.09 -4.62 -13.46
CA ASN A 176 -2.33 -5.32 -13.79
C ASN A 176 -2.26 -6.01 -15.14
N ASN A 177 -1.71 -5.34 -16.15
CA ASN A 177 -1.52 -5.91 -17.47
C ASN A 177 -0.63 -7.16 -17.41
N LEU A 178 0.46 -7.11 -16.63
CA LEU A 178 1.35 -8.26 -16.39
C LEU A 178 0.64 -9.38 -15.62
N ALA A 179 -0.03 -9.07 -14.52
CA ALA A 179 -0.66 -10.06 -13.64
C ALA A 179 -1.86 -10.77 -14.29
N HIS A 180 -2.59 -10.08 -15.17
CA HIS A 180 -3.71 -10.66 -15.93
C HIS A 180 -3.26 -11.31 -17.25
N GLY A 181 -1.98 -11.20 -17.63
CA GLY A 181 -1.45 -11.73 -18.88
C GLY A 181 -1.95 -10.98 -20.13
N THR A 182 -2.40 -9.74 -19.97
CA THR A 182 -2.83 -8.86 -21.07
C THR A 182 -1.66 -8.51 -21.97
N ILE A 183 -0.47 -8.36 -21.38
CA ILE A 183 0.80 -8.13 -22.08
C ILE A 183 1.88 -9.04 -21.50
N SER A 184 2.89 -9.37 -22.31
CA SER A 184 4.08 -10.07 -21.87
C SER A 184 5.08 -9.14 -21.19
N PHE A 185 6.01 -9.72 -20.40
CA PHE A 185 7.12 -8.99 -19.80
C PHE A 185 8.02 -8.29 -20.83
N VAL A 186 8.18 -8.84 -22.03
CA VAL A 186 8.99 -8.21 -23.08
C VAL A 186 8.27 -7.00 -23.67
N GLU A 187 6.94 -7.07 -23.81
CA GLU A 187 6.11 -5.96 -24.32
C GLU A 187 6.08 -4.79 -23.34
N CYS A 188 5.80 -5.05 -22.05
CA CYS A 188 5.86 -4.04 -21.00
C CYS A 188 7.24 -3.34 -20.97
N GLY A 189 8.31 -4.13 -20.85
CA GLY A 189 9.66 -3.60 -20.68
C GLY A 189 10.17 -2.86 -21.91
N ARG A 190 9.61 -3.08 -23.09
CA ARG A 190 9.97 -2.32 -24.29
C ARG A 190 9.63 -0.84 -24.18
N ASN A 191 8.60 -0.49 -23.41
CA ASN A 191 8.10 0.88 -23.30
C ASN A 191 8.94 1.77 -22.38
N TYR A 192 9.89 1.19 -21.63
CA TYR A 192 10.65 1.89 -20.61
C TYR A 192 12.15 1.92 -20.91
N SER A 193 12.77 3.08 -20.77
CA SER A 193 14.21 3.21 -20.59
C SER A 193 14.61 3.00 -19.11
N ILE A 194 15.91 2.88 -18.84
CA ILE A 194 16.41 2.85 -17.44
C ILE A 194 16.10 4.16 -16.72
N ASP A 195 16.19 5.29 -17.41
CA ASP A 195 15.89 6.60 -16.83
C ASP A 195 14.39 6.75 -16.51
N ASP A 196 13.50 6.21 -17.35
CA ASP A 196 12.06 6.18 -17.05
C ASP A 196 11.79 5.38 -15.77
N LEU A 197 12.41 4.21 -15.63
CA LEU A 197 12.28 3.41 -14.41
C LEU A 197 12.82 4.15 -13.19
N LYS A 198 13.99 4.79 -13.29
CA LYS A 198 14.57 5.59 -12.20
C LYS A 198 13.65 6.72 -11.78
N LYS A 199 13.03 7.41 -12.75
CA LYS A 199 12.03 8.43 -12.49
C LYS A 199 10.80 7.86 -11.77
N ILE A 200 10.25 6.74 -12.25
CA ILE A 200 9.12 6.07 -11.62
C ILE A 200 9.44 5.70 -10.17
N LYS A 201 10.61 5.11 -9.94
CA LYS A 201 11.10 4.74 -8.62
C LYS A 201 11.16 5.95 -7.69
N ASN A 202 11.89 7.00 -8.09
CA ASN A 202 12.10 8.19 -7.26
C ASN A 202 10.79 8.92 -6.94
N GLU A 203 9.89 9.10 -7.92
CA GLU A 203 8.59 9.74 -7.69
C GLU A 203 7.70 8.89 -6.77
N THR A 204 7.77 7.55 -6.90
CA THR A 204 7.05 6.62 -6.01
C THR A 204 7.58 6.66 -4.58
N GLU A 205 8.90 6.61 -4.40
CA GLU A 205 9.56 6.68 -3.09
C GLU A 205 9.23 7.99 -2.37
N CYS A 206 9.37 9.13 -3.06
CA CYS A 206 8.99 10.45 -2.54
C CYS A 206 7.55 10.46 -2.01
N PHE A 207 6.61 9.95 -2.82
CA PHE A 207 5.21 9.89 -2.43
C PHE A 207 5.01 9.02 -1.18
N LEU A 208 5.61 7.81 -1.15
CA LEU A 208 5.46 6.89 -0.02
C LEU A 208 6.10 7.41 1.26
N GLU A 209 7.25 8.10 1.18
CA GLU A 209 7.90 8.75 2.32
C GLU A 209 6.98 9.78 2.98
N ASN A 210 6.33 10.64 2.18
CA ASN A 210 5.41 11.66 2.68
C ASN A 210 4.14 11.04 3.30
N ILE A 211 3.64 9.94 2.70
CA ILE A 211 2.52 9.18 3.29
C ILE A 211 2.93 8.56 4.63
N LEU A 212 4.12 7.94 4.70
CA LEU A 212 4.64 7.33 5.92
C LEU A 212 4.87 8.37 7.02
N GLU A 213 5.31 9.59 6.68
CA GLU A 213 5.45 10.68 7.63
C GLU A 213 4.11 11.03 8.27
N GLY A 214 3.05 11.21 7.47
CA GLY A 214 1.70 11.46 7.98
C GLY A 214 1.15 10.30 8.83
N MET A 215 1.38 9.06 8.41
CA MET A 215 1.00 7.87 9.19
C MET A 215 1.80 7.73 10.49
N LYS A 216 3.07 8.13 10.49
CA LYS A 216 3.94 8.15 11.66
C LYS A 216 3.47 9.16 12.68
N ASP A 217 3.22 10.40 12.25
CA ASP A 217 2.68 11.46 13.11
C ASP A 217 1.36 11.01 13.76
N TYR A 218 0.44 10.49 12.93
CA TYR A 218 -0.82 9.93 13.39
C TYR A 218 -0.66 8.82 14.45
N TYR A 219 0.31 7.93 14.25
CA TYR A 219 0.59 6.83 15.16
C TYR A 219 1.22 7.30 16.47
N GLU A 220 2.27 8.14 16.40
CA GLU A 220 3.07 8.57 17.56
C GLU A 220 2.29 9.52 18.47
N ASN A 221 1.51 10.41 17.88
CA ASN A 221 0.64 11.33 18.62
C ASN A 221 -0.74 10.74 18.95
N GLN A 222 -0.96 9.46 18.64
CA GLN A 222 -2.19 8.72 18.93
C GLN A 222 -3.46 9.43 18.40
N LEU A 223 -3.38 10.02 17.20
CA LEU A 223 -4.45 10.82 16.60
C LEU A 223 -5.66 9.98 16.15
N TYR A 224 -5.62 8.67 16.38
CA TYR A 224 -6.77 7.75 16.31
C TYR A 224 -7.69 7.82 17.53
N LEU A 225 -7.22 8.40 18.64
CA LEU A 225 -8.05 8.61 19.82
C LEU A 225 -9.07 9.72 19.57
N LYS A 226 -10.22 9.59 20.21
CA LYS A 226 -11.22 10.65 20.20
C LYS A 226 -10.64 11.87 20.91
N ALA A 227 -10.70 13.04 20.27
CA ALA A 227 -10.32 14.28 20.93
C ALA A 227 -11.20 14.49 22.18
N HIS A 228 -10.57 14.86 23.30
CA HIS A 228 -11.30 15.31 24.47
C HIS A 228 -11.94 16.67 24.15
N GLU A 229 -13.27 16.67 23.96
CA GLU A 229 -14.09 17.90 23.98
C GLU A 229 -14.10 18.52 25.37
#